data_AF-D5WR97-F1
#
_entry.id   AF-D5WR97-F1
#
_cell.length_a   1.000
_cell.length_b   1.000
_cell.length_c   1.000
_cell.angle_alpha   90.00
_cell.angle_beta   90.00
_cell.angle_gamma   90.00
#
_symmetry.space_group_name_H-M   'P 1'
#
loop_
_entity.id
_entity.type
_entity.pdbx_description
1 polymer ?
#
loop_
_entity_poly.entity_id
_entity_poly.type
_entity_poly.pdbx_seq_one_letter_code
_entity_poly.pdbx_strand_id
1 'polypeptide(L)'
;MIQEHDRDLSEGWWNGKPVRFLAGGPTALAPAGIYIAVRSWSSEGRPQLVEGQRPILDALPGRPGYSALRFVHYFELHSGIQPDAVRSVSDVLNRARRIHTPGHVVHTPVVPPSTRTLWPTVPAWHDSNEVAVLDGGLAPLAVNRIYLGIRGVDRKQNRLIYIPGQRWVFEWAPGHPAYGPIARVHYVELADPDSGGGLRSVADLLKKSRALHLTRTFVTAAILEIDGKPASPTPPPSLP
;
A
#
# COMPACT_ATOMS: atom_id res chain seq x y z
N MET A 1 6.33 -8.83 28.18
CA MET A 1 5.74 -9.85 27.29
C MET A 1 5.37 -9.12 26.01
N ILE A 2 6.29 -9.02 25.05
CA ILE A 2 6.05 -8.32 23.78
C ILE A 2 5.37 -9.33 22.87
N GLN A 3 4.11 -9.07 22.52
CA GLN A 3 3.27 -9.96 21.71
C GLN A 3 3.87 -10.15 20.31
N GLU A 4 3.72 -11.35 19.75
CA GLU A 4 4.22 -11.82 18.45
C GLU A 4 3.64 -11.10 17.21
N HIS A 5 3.12 -9.87 17.35
CA HIS A 5 2.62 -9.04 16.25
C HIS A 5 3.73 -8.40 15.40
N ASP A 6 5.01 -8.68 15.69
CA ASP A 6 6.13 -7.83 15.29
C ASP A 6 6.84 -8.16 13.98
N ARG A 7 6.59 -9.32 13.34
CA ARG A 7 7.51 -9.82 12.29
C ARG A 7 7.35 -9.22 10.89
N ASP A 8 6.28 -8.49 10.60
CA ASP A 8 5.99 -8.00 9.24
C ASP A 8 6.10 -6.48 9.05
N LEU A 9 6.35 -5.72 10.13
CA LEU A 9 6.42 -4.26 10.06
C LEU A 9 7.86 -3.75 10.02
N SER A 10 8.11 -2.84 9.09
CA SER A 10 9.36 -2.11 9.00
C SER A 10 9.38 -0.91 9.93
N GLU A 11 10.57 -0.50 10.37
CA GLU A 11 10.75 0.62 11.28
C GLU A 11 11.28 1.86 10.55
N GLY A 12 10.78 3.03 10.94
CA GLY A 12 11.18 4.31 10.38
C GLY A 12 11.07 5.45 11.39
N TRP A 13 11.13 6.68 10.88
CA TRP A 13 10.97 7.89 11.67
C TRP A 13 9.94 8.83 11.05
N TRP A 14 9.22 9.55 11.89
CA TRP A 14 8.45 10.73 11.52
C TRP A 14 8.67 11.81 12.57
N ASN A 15 9.28 12.93 12.18
CA ASN A 15 9.52 14.07 13.07
C ASN A 15 10.12 13.70 14.45
N GLY A 16 11.18 12.89 14.46
CA GLY A 16 11.83 12.43 15.69
C GLY A 16 11.21 11.19 16.35
N LYS A 17 9.98 10.84 15.98
CA LYS A 17 9.21 9.74 16.57
C LYS A 17 9.42 8.44 15.80
N PRO A 18 9.67 7.30 16.48
CA PRO A 18 9.67 6.00 15.81
C PRO A 18 8.29 5.71 15.22
N VAL A 19 8.29 5.19 13.99
CA VAL A 19 7.09 4.68 13.35
C VAL A 19 7.29 3.23 12.93
N ARG A 20 6.19 2.49 12.89
CA ARG A 20 6.16 1.15 12.28
C ARG A 20 5.16 1.15 11.14
N PHE A 21 5.58 0.59 10.01
CA PHE A 21 4.86 0.70 8.76
C PHE A 21 4.90 -0.61 7.98
N LEU A 22 3.87 -0.82 7.16
CA LEU A 22 3.82 -1.90 6.20
C LEU A 22 4.68 -1.55 4.98
N ALA A 23 5.76 -2.30 4.76
CA ALA A 23 6.59 -2.19 3.56
C ALA A 23 6.04 -3.10 2.46
N GLY A 24 5.10 -2.59 1.65
CA GLY A 24 4.49 -3.36 0.55
C GLY A 24 5.31 -3.40 -0.75
N GLY A 25 6.52 -2.82 -0.75
CA GLY A 25 7.40 -2.80 -1.90
C GLY A 25 7.01 -1.78 -2.98
N PRO A 26 7.66 -1.84 -4.17
CA PRO A 26 7.38 -0.94 -5.28
C PRO A 26 5.93 -1.03 -5.77
N THR A 27 5.35 0.11 -6.11
CA THR A 27 3.97 0.21 -6.60
C THR A 27 3.87 1.25 -7.72
N ALA A 28 3.05 1.01 -8.72
CA ALA A 28 2.77 1.99 -9.76
C ALA A 28 1.68 2.98 -9.29
N LEU A 29 1.75 4.24 -9.74
CA LEU A 29 0.65 5.19 -9.52
C LEU A 29 -0.55 4.94 -10.45
N ALA A 30 -0.35 4.23 -11.55
CA ALA A 30 -1.43 3.72 -12.37
C ALA A 30 -2.11 2.58 -11.59
N PRO A 31 -3.39 2.72 -11.18
CA PRO A 31 -4.05 1.69 -10.40
C PRO A 31 -4.28 0.43 -11.23
N ALA A 32 -4.16 -0.72 -10.56
CA ALA A 32 -4.56 -2.02 -11.10
C ALA A 32 -6.06 -2.23 -10.91
N GLY A 33 -6.65 -3.32 -11.40
CA GLY A 33 -8.04 -3.68 -11.20
C GLY A 33 -8.30 -4.51 -9.94
N ILE A 34 -9.42 -4.26 -9.28
CA ILE A 34 -10.04 -5.20 -8.34
C ILE A 34 -11.51 -5.37 -8.70
N TYR A 35 -11.95 -6.62 -8.82
CA TYR A 35 -13.31 -6.97 -9.23
C TYR A 35 -14.06 -7.54 -8.03
N ILE A 36 -15.21 -6.95 -7.72
CA ILE A 36 -16.05 -7.30 -6.57
C ILE A 36 -17.43 -7.71 -7.06
N ALA A 37 -17.90 -8.89 -6.65
CA ALA A 37 -19.18 -9.40 -7.08
C ALA A 37 -20.34 -8.76 -6.32
N VAL A 38 -21.36 -8.31 -7.04
CA VAL A 38 -22.57 -7.72 -6.48
C VAL A 38 -23.81 -8.46 -6.97
N ARG A 39 -24.78 -8.65 -6.07
CA ARG A 39 -26.10 -9.21 -6.41
C ARG A 39 -27.02 -8.15 -6.99
N SER A 40 -26.96 -6.95 -6.43
CA SER A 40 -27.86 -5.85 -6.72
C SER A 40 -27.30 -4.53 -6.19
N TRP A 41 -27.99 -3.44 -6.48
CA TRP A 41 -27.73 -2.12 -5.97
C TRP A 41 -28.89 -1.71 -5.07
N SER A 42 -28.60 -1.09 -3.92
CA SER A 42 -29.64 -0.48 -3.10
C SER A 42 -30.28 0.72 -3.81
N SER A 43 -31.42 1.18 -3.31
CA SER A 43 -32.06 2.43 -3.77
C SER A 43 -31.17 3.67 -3.62
N GLU A 44 -30.19 3.62 -2.71
CA GLU A 44 -29.17 4.67 -2.52
C GLU A 44 -27.92 4.47 -3.40
N GLY A 45 -27.90 3.48 -4.29
CA GLY A 45 -26.76 3.20 -5.16
C GLY A 45 -25.59 2.49 -4.46
N ARG A 46 -25.81 1.88 -3.28
CA ARG A 46 -24.78 1.10 -2.60
C ARG A 46 -24.74 -0.33 -3.16
N PRO A 47 -23.56 -0.91 -3.41
CA PRO A 47 -23.46 -2.29 -3.87
C PRO A 47 -23.92 -3.25 -2.77
N GLN A 48 -24.70 -4.27 -3.13
CA GLN A 48 -25.03 -5.39 -2.26
C GLN A 48 -24.18 -6.59 -2.68
N LEU A 49 -23.17 -6.93 -1.90
CA LEU A 49 -22.21 -7.97 -2.26
C LEU A 49 -22.84 -9.37 -2.38
N VAL A 50 -22.19 -10.21 -3.18
CA VAL A 50 -22.38 -11.66 -3.17
C VAL A 50 -21.58 -12.25 -2.00
N GLU A 51 -22.27 -12.67 -0.94
CA GLU A 51 -21.63 -13.34 0.19
C GLU A 51 -20.90 -14.60 -0.25
N GLY A 52 -19.69 -14.81 0.28
CA GLY A 52 -18.82 -15.95 -0.03
C GLY A 52 -18.05 -15.83 -1.34
N GLN A 53 -18.27 -14.79 -2.16
CA GLN A 53 -17.46 -14.55 -3.36
C GLN A 53 -16.35 -13.56 -3.01
N ARG A 54 -15.11 -14.03 -3.10
CA ARG A 54 -13.93 -13.21 -2.84
C ARG A 54 -13.67 -12.21 -3.97
N PRO A 55 -13.03 -11.05 -3.66
CA PRO A 55 -12.53 -10.13 -4.67
C PRO A 55 -11.54 -10.81 -5.61
N ILE A 56 -11.46 -10.32 -6.85
CA ILE A 56 -10.57 -10.86 -7.87
C ILE A 56 -9.58 -9.78 -8.30
N LEU A 57 -8.30 -10.11 -8.30
CA LEU A 57 -7.20 -9.21 -8.65
C LEU A 57 -6.75 -9.47 -10.08
N ASP A 58 -6.48 -8.40 -10.82
CA ASP A 58 -5.95 -8.47 -12.19
C ASP A 58 -4.43 -8.72 -12.25
N ALA A 59 -3.69 -8.33 -11.21
CA ALA A 59 -2.24 -8.37 -11.17
C ALA A 59 -1.70 -8.59 -9.75
N LEU A 60 -0.52 -9.22 -9.67
CA LEU A 60 0.21 -9.52 -8.43
C LEU A 60 1.58 -8.82 -8.38
N PRO A 61 2.18 -8.63 -7.19
CA PRO A 61 3.52 -8.07 -7.05
C PRO A 61 4.55 -8.77 -7.96
N GLY A 62 5.41 -7.99 -8.59
CA GLY A 62 6.43 -8.49 -9.52
C GLY A 62 5.92 -8.82 -10.93
N ARG A 63 4.62 -8.68 -11.20
CA ARG A 63 4.05 -8.79 -12.56
C ARG A 63 3.82 -7.41 -13.19
N PRO A 64 3.90 -7.28 -14.52
CA PRO A 64 3.49 -6.07 -15.22
C PRO A 64 2.06 -5.66 -14.84
N GLY A 65 1.82 -4.36 -14.70
CA GLY A 65 0.50 -3.81 -14.35
C GLY A 65 0.16 -3.83 -12.86
N TYR A 66 1.00 -4.41 -12.00
CA TYR A 66 0.74 -4.40 -10.56
C TYR A 66 0.76 -2.99 -9.96
N SER A 67 -0.25 -2.73 -9.12
CA SER A 67 -0.28 -1.62 -8.18
C SER A 67 -1.04 -2.04 -6.92
N ALA A 68 -0.57 -1.54 -5.78
CA ALA A 68 -1.32 -1.60 -4.53
C ALA A 68 -2.50 -0.61 -4.53
N LEU A 69 -2.55 0.36 -5.45
CA LEU A 69 -3.76 1.13 -5.73
C LEU A 69 -4.61 0.35 -6.73
N ARG A 70 -5.90 0.18 -6.44
CA ARG A 70 -6.79 -0.56 -7.33
C ARG A 70 -8.06 0.20 -7.66
N PHE A 71 -8.40 0.27 -8.94
CA PHE A 71 -9.71 0.68 -9.42
C PHE A 71 -10.72 -0.42 -9.12
N VAL A 72 -11.80 -0.04 -8.43
CA VAL A 72 -12.87 -0.97 -8.09
C VAL A 72 -13.81 -1.12 -9.28
N HIS A 73 -14.02 -2.37 -9.69
CA HIS A 73 -15.00 -2.80 -10.67
C HIS A 73 -16.02 -3.69 -9.97
N TYR A 74 -17.28 -3.27 -9.95
CA TYR A 74 -18.37 -4.12 -9.46
C TYR A 74 -18.91 -4.94 -10.62
N PHE A 75 -19.06 -6.25 -10.45
CA PHE A 75 -19.65 -7.10 -11.48
C PHE A 75 -20.84 -7.88 -10.97
N GLU A 76 -21.88 -7.96 -11.80
CA GLU A 76 -23.10 -8.68 -11.49
C GLU A 76 -23.05 -10.10 -12.07
N LEU A 77 -23.32 -11.09 -11.23
CA LEU A 77 -23.39 -12.49 -11.65
C LEU A 77 -24.79 -12.86 -12.14
N HIS A 78 -24.86 -13.83 -13.05
CA HIS A 78 -26.11 -14.50 -13.39
C HIS A 78 -26.64 -15.31 -12.19
N SER A 79 -27.96 -15.42 -12.06
CA SER A 79 -28.59 -16.24 -11.02
C SER A 79 -28.14 -17.69 -11.13
N GLY A 80 -27.83 -18.33 -10.00
CA GLY A 80 -27.44 -19.74 -9.93
C GLY A 80 -25.93 -19.99 -9.97
N ILE A 81 -25.11 -18.97 -10.23
CA ILE A 81 -23.65 -19.07 -10.04
C ILE A 81 -23.35 -19.14 -8.53
N GLN A 82 -22.64 -20.19 -8.13
CA GLN A 82 -22.21 -20.35 -6.74
C GLN A 82 -21.15 -19.31 -6.37
N PRO A 83 -21.14 -18.78 -5.14
CA PRO A 83 -20.04 -17.96 -4.65
C PRO A 83 -18.70 -18.67 -4.83
N ASP A 84 -17.65 -17.89 -5.12
CA ASP A 84 -16.31 -18.37 -5.42
C ASP A 84 -16.18 -19.26 -6.67
N ALA A 85 -17.19 -19.32 -7.53
CA ALA A 85 -17.07 -19.98 -8.85
C ALA A 85 -16.32 -19.11 -9.89
N VAL A 86 -16.19 -17.81 -9.64
CA VAL A 86 -15.45 -16.84 -10.49
C VAL A 86 -14.16 -16.48 -9.77
N ARG A 87 -13.01 -16.82 -10.37
CA ARG A 87 -11.69 -16.73 -9.69
C ARG A 87 -10.60 -16.06 -10.52
N SER A 88 -10.96 -15.48 -11.66
CA SER A 88 -10.04 -14.79 -12.56
C SER A 88 -10.74 -13.64 -13.26
N VAL A 89 -9.98 -12.66 -13.75
CA VAL A 89 -10.56 -11.57 -14.55
C VAL A 89 -11.20 -12.12 -15.83
N SER A 90 -10.61 -13.16 -16.42
CA SER A 90 -11.20 -13.86 -17.57
C SER A 90 -12.58 -14.45 -17.23
N ASP A 91 -12.74 -15.08 -16.06
CA ASP A 91 -14.05 -15.56 -15.61
C ASP A 91 -15.05 -14.40 -15.44
N VAL A 92 -14.61 -13.26 -14.89
CA VAL A 92 -15.46 -12.07 -14.75
C VAL A 92 -15.95 -11.63 -16.12
N LEU A 93 -15.04 -11.44 -17.08
CA LEU A 93 -15.39 -10.98 -18.42
C LEU A 93 -16.33 -11.94 -19.17
N ASN A 94 -16.20 -13.25 -18.92
CA ASN A 94 -17.02 -14.26 -19.58
C ASN A 94 -18.37 -14.51 -18.90
N ARG A 95 -18.48 -14.28 -17.59
CA ARG A 95 -19.65 -14.70 -16.77
C ARG A 95 -20.42 -13.55 -16.16
N ALA A 96 -19.86 -12.35 -16.12
CA ALA A 96 -20.55 -11.17 -15.63
C ALA A 96 -21.66 -10.78 -16.61
N ARG A 97 -22.83 -10.47 -16.06
CA ARG A 97 -23.93 -9.86 -16.81
C ARG A 97 -23.63 -8.40 -17.15
N ARG A 98 -23.00 -7.70 -16.19
CA ARG A 98 -22.65 -6.28 -16.27
C ARG A 98 -21.44 -6.02 -15.38
N ILE A 99 -20.63 -5.05 -15.80
CA ILE A 99 -19.53 -4.48 -14.99
C ILE A 99 -19.78 -2.98 -14.84
N HIS A 100 -19.71 -2.48 -13.61
CA HIS A 100 -19.87 -1.08 -13.24
C HIS A 100 -18.57 -0.57 -12.60
N THR A 101 -18.07 0.57 -13.07
CA THR A 101 -16.82 1.16 -12.59
C THR A 101 -17.08 2.58 -12.09
N PRO A 102 -17.29 2.78 -10.78
CA PRO A 102 -17.67 4.09 -10.24
C PRO A 102 -16.49 5.06 -10.11
N GLY A 103 -15.27 4.66 -10.47
CA GLY A 103 -14.07 5.49 -10.33
C GLY A 103 -13.46 5.49 -8.92
N HIS A 104 -13.90 4.58 -8.04
CA HIS A 104 -13.30 4.40 -6.72
C HIS A 104 -11.91 3.77 -6.83
N VAL A 105 -10.97 4.29 -6.04
CA VAL A 105 -9.64 3.72 -5.86
C VAL A 105 -9.47 3.30 -4.41
N VAL A 106 -8.98 2.07 -4.22
CA VAL A 106 -8.70 1.49 -2.92
C VAL A 106 -7.21 1.16 -2.79
N HIS A 107 -6.70 1.16 -1.56
CA HIS A 107 -5.33 0.73 -1.30
C HIS A 107 -5.34 -0.70 -0.77
N THR A 108 -5.00 -1.65 -1.63
CA THR A 108 -5.07 -3.09 -1.35
C THR A 108 -3.79 -3.80 -1.78
N PRO A 109 -2.68 -3.63 -1.05
CA PRO A 109 -1.44 -4.36 -1.33
C PRO A 109 -1.66 -5.86 -1.09
N VAL A 110 -0.99 -6.69 -1.86
CA VAL A 110 -0.98 -8.15 -1.65
C VAL A 110 0.02 -8.44 -0.53
N VAL A 111 -0.40 -9.22 0.46
CA VAL A 111 0.38 -9.52 1.66
C VAL A 111 0.34 -11.02 1.96
N PRO A 112 1.29 -11.56 2.73
CA PRO A 112 1.16 -12.89 3.29
C PRO A 112 -0.16 -13.06 4.07
N PRO A 113 -0.87 -14.20 3.98
CA PRO A 113 -2.09 -14.44 4.76
C PRO A 113 -1.88 -14.37 6.28
N SER A 114 -0.64 -14.59 6.74
CA SER A 114 -0.24 -14.48 8.13
C SER A 114 -0.06 -13.05 8.63
N THR A 115 -0.10 -12.05 7.74
CA THR A 115 0.15 -10.65 8.11
C THR A 115 -0.86 -10.16 9.14
N ARG A 116 -0.32 -9.68 10.27
CA ARG A 116 -1.08 -9.15 11.41
C ARG A 116 -0.91 -7.65 11.45
N THR A 117 -1.99 -6.92 11.18
CA THR A 117 -2.01 -5.46 11.29
C THR A 117 -3.34 -4.99 11.84
N LEU A 118 -3.47 -3.68 12.07
CA LEU A 118 -4.74 -3.03 12.41
C LEU A 118 -5.74 -3.03 11.25
N TRP A 119 -5.29 -3.24 10.02
CA TRP A 119 -6.16 -3.33 8.85
C TRP A 119 -6.48 -4.80 8.56
N PRO A 120 -7.73 -5.10 8.16
CA PRO A 120 -8.13 -6.48 7.92
C PRO A 120 -7.38 -7.05 6.71
N THR A 121 -6.92 -8.28 6.84
CA THR A 121 -6.42 -9.08 5.73
C THR A 121 -7.60 -9.85 5.13
N VAL A 122 -7.87 -9.63 3.85
CA VAL A 122 -9.02 -10.20 3.13
C VAL A 122 -8.51 -11.20 2.09
N PRO A 123 -9.06 -12.43 2.03
CA PRO A 123 -8.70 -13.38 0.99
C PRO A 123 -9.28 -12.94 -0.36
N ALA A 124 -8.51 -13.13 -1.42
CA ALA A 124 -8.84 -12.75 -2.78
C ALA A 124 -8.39 -13.84 -3.77
N TRP A 125 -8.87 -13.74 -5.00
CA TRP A 125 -8.48 -14.61 -6.11
C TRP A 125 -7.56 -13.88 -7.08
N HIS A 126 -6.59 -14.60 -7.64
CA HIS A 126 -5.89 -14.22 -8.86
C HIS A 126 -5.63 -15.48 -9.69
N ASP A 127 -6.24 -15.56 -10.87
CA ASP A 127 -6.11 -16.70 -11.78
C ASP A 127 -6.27 -18.05 -11.09
N SER A 128 -7.35 -18.20 -10.32
CA SER A 128 -7.69 -19.39 -9.51
C SER A 128 -6.76 -19.70 -8.33
N ASN A 129 -5.75 -18.88 -8.08
CA ASN A 129 -4.91 -18.97 -6.89
C ASN A 129 -5.45 -18.06 -5.79
N GLU A 130 -5.51 -18.60 -4.57
CA GLU A 130 -5.85 -17.80 -3.40
C GLU A 130 -4.66 -16.93 -3.01
N VAL A 131 -4.95 -15.65 -2.78
CA VAL A 131 -4.01 -14.66 -2.27
C VAL A 131 -4.67 -13.89 -1.13
N ALA A 132 -3.89 -13.11 -0.40
CA ALA A 132 -4.42 -12.22 0.63
C ALA A 132 -4.05 -10.78 0.29
N VAL A 133 -4.99 -9.86 0.54
CA VAL A 133 -4.77 -8.43 0.43
C VAL A 133 -5.01 -7.76 1.76
N LEU A 134 -4.29 -6.68 2.02
CA LEU A 134 -4.63 -5.81 3.13
C LEU A 134 -5.72 -4.85 2.68
N ASP A 135 -6.82 -4.78 3.41
CA ASP A 135 -7.87 -3.80 3.15
C ASP A 135 -7.50 -2.46 3.79
N GLY A 136 -6.81 -1.63 3.01
CA GLY A 136 -6.53 -0.23 3.36
C GLY A 136 -7.66 0.73 2.98
N GLY A 137 -8.85 0.22 2.65
CA GLY A 137 -10.04 0.98 2.29
C GLY A 137 -9.86 1.97 1.15
N LEU A 138 -10.75 2.97 1.10
CA LEU A 138 -10.69 4.04 0.11
C LEU A 138 -9.40 4.83 0.27
N ALA A 139 -8.65 4.94 -0.81
CA ALA A 139 -7.38 5.65 -0.83
C ALA A 139 -7.60 7.04 -1.45
N PRO A 140 -7.45 8.15 -0.69
CA PRO A 140 -7.19 9.41 -1.34
C PRO A 140 -5.89 9.27 -2.14
N LEU A 141 -5.84 9.78 -3.37
CA LEU A 141 -4.63 9.80 -4.21
C LEU A 141 -3.58 10.79 -3.68
N ALA A 142 -3.44 10.94 -2.37
CA ALA A 142 -2.34 11.65 -1.75
C ALA A 142 -1.11 10.74 -1.79
N VAL A 143 -0.02 11.26 -2.39
CA VAL A 143 1.26 10.58 -2.38
C VAL A 143 2.13 11.21 -1.32
N ASN A 144 2.43 10.44 -0.27
CA ASN A 144 3.37 10.85 0.76
C ASN A 144 4.80 10.91 0.20
N ARG A 145 5.73 11.42 0.99
CA ARG A 145 7.15 11.46 0.67
C ARG A 145 7.93 10.79 1.79
N ILE A 146 8.87 9.94 1.40
CA ILE A 146 9.82 9.31 2.31
C ILE A 146 11.23 9.62 1.85
N TYR A 147 12.10 9.88 2.82
CA TYR A 147 13.49 10.25 2.60
C TYR A 147 14.39 9.21 3.22
N LEU A 148 15.46 8.87 2.50
CA LEU A 148 16.53 8.02 3.00
C LEU A 148 17.88 8.74 2.81
N GLY A 149 18.60 8.91 3.91
CA GLY A 149 19.97 9.41 3.88
C GLY A 149 20.92 8.40 3.23
N ILE A 150 21.74 8.87 2.30
CA ILE A 150 22.78 8.08 1.61
C ILE A 150 24.13 8.78 1.70
N ARG A 151 25.21 8.00 1.58
CA ARG A 151 26.58 8.53 1.46
C ARG A 151 26.83 9.13 0.07
N GLY A 152 26.16 8.58 -0.94
CA GLY A 152 26.28 9.02 -2.32
C GLY A 152 25.78 7.97 -3.31
N VAL A 153 26.02 8.23 -4.59
CA VAL A 153 25.66 7.33 -5.70
C VAL A 153 26.92 6.93 -6.45
N ASP A 154 27.20 5.62 -6.51
CA ASP A 154 28.19 5.08 -7.42
C ASP A 154 27.62 5.09 -8.84
N ARG A 155 28.03 6.08 -9.64
CA ARG A 155 27.57 6.25 -11.01
C ARG A 155 28.11 5.19 -11.97
N LYS A 156 29.25 4.57 -11.67
CA LYS A 156 29.82 3.52 -12.53
C LYS A 156 29.01 2.23 -12.41
N GLN A 157 28.55 1.92 -11.20
CA GLN A 157 27.76 0.73 -10.91
C GLN A 157 26.24 0.98 -10.86
N ASN A 158 25.82 2.24 -11.04
CA ASN A 158 24.44 2.68 -10.86
C ASN A 158 23.83 2.22 -9.52
N ARG A 159 24.59 2.38 -8.42
CA ARG A 159 24.24 1.86 -7.09
C ARG A 159 24.25 2.95 -6.04
N LEU A 160 23.28 2.90 -5.13
CA LEU A 160 23.26 3.75 -3.94
C LEU A 160 24.27 3.25 -2.91
N ILE A 161 24.98 4.18 -2.26
CA ILE A 161 25.86 3.89 -1.13
C ILE A 161 25.12 4.29 0.14
N TYR A 162 24.56 3.32 0.85
CA TYR A 162 23.74 3.56 2.03
C TYR A 162 24.56 3.96 3.27
N ILE A 163 23.95 4.72 4.16
CA ILE A 163 24.46 4.97 5.52
C ILE A 163 23.98 3.82 6.41
N PRO A 164 24.89 3.07 7.05
CA PRO A 164 24.49 1.98 7.95
C PRO A 164 23.54 2.46 9.05
N GLY A 165 22.46 1.71 9.29
CA GLY A 165 21.48 2.01 10.35
C GLY A 165 20.53 3.18 10.06
N GLN A 166 20.73 3.93 8.97
CA GLN A 166 19.77 4.96 8.57
C GLN A 166 18.46 4.32 8.12
N ARG A 167 17.35 4.87 8.59
CA ARG A 167 15.99 4.40 8.27
C ARG A 167 15.24 5.43 7.43
N TRP A 168 14.11 5.00 6.89
CA TRP A 168 13.20 5.88 6.16
C TRP A 168 12.63 6.94 7.10
N VAL A 169 12.57 8.16 6.61
CA VAL A 169 12.00 9.31 7.31
C VAL A 169 10.80 9.81 6.53
N PHE A 170 9.62 9.70 7.12
CA PHE A 170 8.36 10.13 6.53
C PHE A 170 8.19 11.64 6.68
N GLU A 171 7.70 12.30 5.62
CA GLU A 171 7.33 13.72 5.67
C GLU A 171 6.05 13.90 6.47
N TRP A 172 5.02 13.13 6.14
CA TRP A 172 3.70 13.19 6.77
C TRP A 172 3.34 11.88 7.46
N ALA A 173 2.50 11.98 8.47
CA ALA A 173 1.91 10.85 9.20
C ALA A 173 0.38 10.82 9.03
N PRO A 174 -0.28 9.69 9.33
CA PRO A 174 -1.73 9.61 9.39
C PRO A 174 -2.37 10.77 10.15
N GLY A 175 -3.49 11.28 9.63
CA GLY A 175 -4.15 12.49 10.13
C GLY A 175 -3.72 13.79 9.43
N HIS A 176 -2.58 13.80 8.72
CA HIS A 176 -2.21 14.93 7.88
C HIS A 176 -2.93 14.88 6.51
N PRO A 177 -3.46 15.99 5.95
CA PRO A 177 -4.19 15.96 4.67
C PRO A 177 -3.37 15.49 3.45
N ALA A 178 -2.04 15.67 3.50
CA ALA A 178 -1.13 15.21 2.45
C ALA A 178 -0.58 13.79 2.68
N TYR A 179 -1.02 13.11 3.74
CA TYR A 179 -0.62 11.74 3.99
C TYR A 179 -1.40 10.77 3.09
N GLY A 180 -0.68 9.82 2.51
CA GLY A 180 -1.25 8.62 1.93
C GLY A 180 -0.33 7.41 2.15
N PRO A 181 -0.87 6.18 2.01
CA PRO A 181 -0.11 4.95 2.24
C PRO A 181 0.91 4.66 1.13
N ILE A 182 0.81 5.35 0.00
CA ILE A 182 1.80 5.32 -1.08
C ILE A 182 2.75 6.50 -0.91
N ALA A 183 4.06 6.22 -0.93
CA ALA A 183 5.08 7.24 -0.79
C ALA A 183 6.03 7.26 -1.99
N ARG A 184 6.40 8.46 -2.43
CA ARG A 184 7.54 8.66 -3.33
C ARG A 184 8.83 8.61 -2.51
N VAL A 185 9.81 7.88 -3.03
CA VAL A 185 11.15 7.79 -2.41
C VAL A 185 12.01 8.97 -2.84
N HIS A 186 12.72 9.56 -1.89
CA HIS A 186 13.76 10.57 -2.12
C HIS A 186 15.06 10.12 -1.44
N TYR A 187 16.18 10.26 -2.13
CA TYR A 187 17.49 10.00 -1.51
C TYR A 187 18.18 11.32 -1.19
N VAL A 188 18.69 11.43 0.03
CA VAL A 188 19.38 12.63 0.52
C VAL A 188 20.84 12.29 0.71
N GLU A 189 21.69 12.81 -0.17
CA GLU A 189 23.14 12.66 -0.01
C GLU A 189 23.63 13.62 1.06
N LEU A 190 24.23 13.09 2.13
CA LEU A 190 24.68 13.91 3.26
C LEU A 190 26.09 14.48 3.02
N ALA A 191 26.32 15.71 3.49
CA ALA A 191 27.63 16.35 3.40
C ALA A 191 28.69 15.66 4.29
N ASP A 192 28.28 15.16 5.45
CA ASP A 192 29.10 14.36 6.37
C ASP A 192 28.31 13.10 6.75
N PRO A 193 28.45 12.01 5.97
CA PRO A 193 27.68 10.80 6.18
C PRO A 193 28.10 10.00 7.42
N ASP A 194 29.32 10.19 7.91
CA ASP A 194 29.84 9.46 9.08
C ASP A 194 29.33 10.10 10.40
N SER A 195 28.90 11.36 10.35
CA SER A 195 28.08 11.99 11.39
C SER A 195 26.57 11.63 11.34
N GLY A 196 26.14 10.81 10.36
CA GLY A 196 24.75 10.75 9.87
C GLY A 196 23.91 9.53 10.27
N GLY A 197 24.36 8.73 11.24
CA GLY A 197 23.54 7.64 11.79
C GLY A 197 22.39 8.18 12.64
N GLY A 198 21.14 7.97 12.22
CA GLY A 198 19.99 8.24 13.06
C GLY A 198 19.37 9.62 12.92
N LEU A 199 19.41 10.22 11.72
CA LEU A 199 18.56 11.38 11.41
C LEU A 199 17.10 10.94 11.34
N ARG A 200 16.24 11.64 12.10
CA ARG A 200 14.85 11.21 12.39
C ARG A 200 13.79 12.17 11.88
N SER A 201 14.19 13.26 11.22
CA SER A 201 13.26 14.25 10.65
C SER A 201 13.72 14.66 9.25
N VAL A 202 12.77 15.01 8.40
CA VAL A 202 13.06 15.52 7.05
C VAL A 202 13.85 16.83 7.15
N ALA A 203 13.52 17.68 8.12
CA ALA A 203 14.24 18.92 8.36
C ALA A 203 15.74 18.68 8.64
N ASP A 204 16.07 17.71 9.50
CA ASP A 204 17.46 17.39 9.82
C ASP A 204 18.21 16.80 8.62
N LEU A 205 17.55 15.93 7.85
CA LEU A 205 18.10 15.38 6.61
C LEU A 205 18.43 16.48 5.61
N LEU A 206 17.47 17.38 5.34
CA LEU A 206 17.65 18.45 4.35
C LEU A 206 18.68 19.49 4.81
N LYS A 207 18.73 19.82 6.11
CA LYS A 207 19.74 20.73 6.67
C LYS A 207 21.17 20.20 6.51
N LYS A 208 21.36 18.88 6.58
CA LYS A 208 22.66 18.21 6.40
C LYS A 208 22.89 17.73 4.97
N SER A 209 21.97 18.03 4.05
CA SER A 209 22.04 17.55 2.67
C SER A 209 23.11 18.30 1.88
N ARG A 210 23.89 17.53 1.11
CA ARG A 210 24.72 18.01 0.01
C ARG A 210 23.92 18.02 -1.28
N ALA A 211 23.08 17.00 -1.49
CA ALA A 211 22.23 16.87 -2.65
C ALA A 211 20.93 16.13 -2.32
N LEU A 212 19.86 16.44 -3.08
CA LEU A 212 18.57 15.76 -3.04
C LEU A 212 18.31 15.09 -4.38
N HIS A 213 18.13 13.78 -4.36
CA HIS A 213 17.85 12.97 -5.53
C HIS A 213 16.36 12.61 -5.55
N LEU A 214 15.61 13.28 -6.43
CA LEU A 214 14.19 13.01 -6.63
C LEU A 214 14.02 11.77 -7.49
N THR A 215 13.26 10.78 -7.01
CA THR A 215 13.00 9.56 -7.77
C THR A 215 11.61 9.57 -8.40
N ARG A 216 11.40 8.66 -9.35
CA ARG A 216 10.06 8.25 -9.84
C ARG A 216 9.61 6.94 -9.20
N THR A 217 10.28 6.52 -8.13
CA THR A 217 9.98 5.29 -7.40
C THR A 217 8.91 5.58 -6.36
N PHE A 218 7.84 4.79 -6.41
CA PHE A 218 6.79 4.80 -5.41
C PHE A 218 6.75 3.45 -4.72
N VAL A 219 6.44 3.46 -3.44
CA VAL A 219 6.33 2.27 -2.60
C VAL A 219 5.08 2.34 -1.75
N THR A 220 4.53 1.18 -1.38
CA THR A 220 3.59 1.09 -0.27
C THR A 220 4.35 1.16 1.04
N ALA A 221 4.03 2.16 1.86
CA ALA A 221 4.67 2.46 3.13
C ALA A 221 3.62 3.00 4.12
N ALA A 222 2.57 2.21 4.39
CA ALA A 222 1.49 2.64 5.27
C ALA A 222 1.97 2.64 6.73
N ILE A 223 2.05 3.81 7.37
CA ILE A 223 2.32 3.95 8.80
C ILE A 223 1.13 3.40 9.58
N LEU A 224 1.40 2.45 10.47
CA LEU A 224 0.41 1.79 11.33
C LEU A 224 0.58 2.16 12.80
N GLU A 225 1.82 2.47 13.22
CA GLU A 225 2.13 2.88 14.59
C GLU A 225 3.06 4.09 14.62
N ILE A 226 2.86 4.96 15.62
CA ILE A 226 3.72 6.10 15.96
C ILE A 226 3.94 6.06 17.48
N ASP A 227 5.20 6.12 17.93
CA ASP A 227 5.56 6.05 19.37
C ASP A 227 4.96 4.81 20.07
N GLY A 228 4.88 3.67 19.38
CA GLY A 228 4.30 2.42 19.89
C GLY A 228 2.78 2.46 20.07
N LYS A 229 2.10 3.46 19.51
CA LYS A 229 0.64 3.58 19.53
C LYS A 229 0.07 3.49 18.11
N PRO A 230 -1.13 2.94 17.91
CA PRO A 230 -1.84 3.00 16.64
C PRO A 230 -1.85 4.41 16.04
N ALA A 231 -1.37 4.55 14.80
CA ALA A 231 -1.27 5.83 14.11
C ALA A 231 -2.62 6.39 13.68
N SER A 232 -3.64 5.53 13.58
CA SER A 232 -5.03 5.90 13.33
C SER A 232 -5.95 5.03 14.18
N PRO A 233 -6.91 5.60 14.94
CA PRO A 233 -7.82 4.81 15.78
C PRO A 233 -8.95 4.14 14.98
N THR A 234 -9.09 4.45 13.69
CA THR A 234 -10.17 3.94 12.85
C THR A 234 -9.58 3.35 11.58
N PRO A 235 -9.76 2.03 11.33
CA PRO A 235 -9.46 1.49 10.03
C PRO A 235 -10.27 2.26 8.98
N PRO A 236 -9.70 2.49 7.79
CA PRO A 236 -10.46 3.09 6.70
C PRO A 236 -11.72 2.26 6.46
N PRO A 237 -12.82 2.86 5.97
CA PRO A 237 -14.02 2.09 5.66
C PRO A 237 -13.61 0.93 4.76
N SER A 238 -13.89 -0.29 5.23
CA SER A 238 -13.52 -1.52 4.55
C SER A 238 -14.01 -1.51 3.11
N LEU A 239 -13.37 -2.31 2.27
CA LEU A 239 -13.94 -2.69 0.99
C LEU A 239 -15.41 -3.07 1.23
N PRO A 240 -16.36 -2.37 0.59
CA PRO A 240 -17.78 -2.68 0.76
C PRO A 240 -18.08 -4.06 0.25
#